data_AF-A0A812S9N2-F1
#
_entry.id   AF-A0A812S9N2-F1
#
_cell.length_a   1.000
_cell.length_b   1.000
_cell.length_c   1.000
_cell.angle_alpha   90.00
_cell.angle_beta   90.00
_cell.angle_gamma   90.00
#
_symmetry.space_group_name_H-M   'P 1'
#
loop_
_entity.id
_entity.type
_entity.pdbx_description
1 polymer ?
#
loop_
_entity_poly.entity_id
_entity_poly.type
_entity_poly.pdbx_seq_one_letter_code
_entity_poly.pdbx_strand_id
1 'polypeptide(L)'
;MRLLTHNLLQCNKKGVQKGYPLIIQAAAMKYEESPFDKDFVSAMIPKLEYDALLKALAEVRVCPNIAGSEALPAFPELPASVPADHASWRIAVEGNRCRIN
;
A
#
# COMPACT_ATOMS: atom_id res chain seq x y z
N MET A 1 2.36 13.92 -0.86
CA MET A 1 2.08 12.83 -1.84
C MET A 1 1.49 11.65 -1.10
N ARG A 2 0.60 10.85 -1.72
CA ARG A 2 0.10 9.62 -1.09
C ARG A 2 1.18 8.52 -1.14
N LEU A 3 1.22 7.64 -0.14
CA LEU A 3 2.16 6.50 -0.12
C LEU A 3 1.99 5.58 -1.33
N LEU A 4 0.74 5.40 -1.81
CA LEU A 4 0.46 4.67 -3.05
C LEU A 4 1.14 5.31 -4.27
N THR A 5 1.11 6.65 -4.36
CA THR A 5 1.77 7.37 -5.44
C THR A 5 3.28 7.19 -5.37
N HIS A 6 3.87 7.25 -4.16
CA HIS A 6 5.29 7.00 -3.97
C HIS A 6 5.72 5.61 -4.47
N ASN A 7 4.90 4.59 -4.23
CA ASN A 7 5.17 3.21 -4.65
C ASN A 7 5.26 3.06 -6.18
N LEU A 8 4.61 3.93 -6.94
CA LEU A 8 4.61 3.91 -8.41
C LEU A 8 5.70 4.79 -9.04
N LEU A 9 6.44 5.57 -8.24
CA LEU A 9 7.48 6.47 -8.74
C LEU A 9 8.85 5.79 -8.75
N GLN A 10 9.55 5.92 -9.88
CA GLN A 10 10.91 5.44 -10.07
C GLN A 10 11.83 6.59 -10.52
N CYS A 11 13.08 6.57 -10.07
CA CYS A 11 14.08 7.52 -10.54
C CYS A 11 14.38 7.29 -12.03
N ASN A 12 14.13 8.30 -12.86
CA ASN A 12 14.41 8.28 -14.31
C ASN A 12 15.69 9.07 -14.68
N LYS A 13 16.68 9.11 -13.78
CA LYS A 13 17.95 9.81 -14.05
C LYS A 13 18.86 8.96 -14.94
N LYS A 14 19.38 9.56 -16.02
CA LYS A 14 20.32 8.91 -16.95
C LYS A 14 21.53 8.37 -16.18
N GLY A 15 21.81 7.07 -16.31
CA GLY A 15 22.96 6.39 -15.69
C GLY A 15 22.67 5.66 -14.37
N VAL A 16 21.43 5.65 -13.88
CA VAL A 16 21.05 4.91 -12.67
C VAL A 16 20.60 3.49 -13.05
N GLN A 17 21.30 2.46 -12.55
CA GLN A 17 20.93 1.06 -12.80
C GLN A 17 19.85 0.53 -11.87
N LYS A 18 19.65 1.13 -10.69
CA LYS A 18 18.61 0.76 -9.71
C LYS A 18 17.90 2.02 -9.21
N GLY A 19 16.87 2.44 -9.95
CA GLY A 19 16.12 3.68 -9.66
C GLY A 19 14.93 3.50 -8.70
N TYR A 20 14.75 2.29 -8.15
CA TYR A 20 13.64 1.92 -7.29
C TYR A 20 14.15 1.05 -6.14
N PRO A 21 13.64 1.20 -4.91
CA PRO A 21 12.69 2.20 -4.42
C PRO A 21 13.31 3.58 -4.12
N LEU A 22 12.48 4.62 -4.11
CA LEU A 22 12.87 5.96 -3.68
C LEU A 22 12.86 6.04 -2.13
N ILE A 23 13.82 6.76 -1.58
CA ILE A 23 13.91 7.04 -0.14
C ILE A 23 13.15 8.33 0.13
N ILE A 24 12.23 8.32 1.10
CA ILE A 24 11.44 9.47 1.52
C ILE A 24 11.90 10.00 2.87
N GLN A 25 12.00 11.33 2.96
CA GLN A 25 12.19 12.04 4.21
C GLN A 25 11.06 13.05 4.33
N ALA A 26 10.05 12.73 5.13
CA ALA A 26 8.88 13.57 5.28
C ALA A 26 9.16 14.69 6.30
N ALA A 27 9.11 15.95 5.85
CA ALA A 27 9.20 17.10 6.76
C ALA A 27 7.86 17.42 7.44
N ALA A 28 6.75 17.16 6.74
CA ALA A 28 5.38 17.36 7.22
C ALA A 28 4.45 16.32 6.60
N MET A 29 3.45 15.87 7.36
CA MET A 29 2.41 14.94 6.91
C MET A 29 1.03 15.46 7.29
N LYS A 30 0.02 15.12 6.49
CA LYS A 30 -1.38 15.47 6.71
C LYS A 30 -2.24 14.24 6.46
N TYR A 31 -3.20 14.00 7.34
CA TYR A 31 -4.24 13.00 7.14
C TYR A 31 -5.36 13.59 6.28
N GLU A 32 -5.73 12.86 5.24
CA GLU A 32 -6.85 13.20 4.37
C GLU A 32 -7.73 11.96 4.24
N GLU A 33 -8.98 12.07 4.71
CA GLU A 33 -9.96 11.03 4.49
C GLU A 33 -10.30 10.94 3.00
N SER A 34 -10.38 9.72 2.48
CA SER A 34 -10.77 9.47 1.10
C SER A 34 -11.81 8.36 1.04
N PRO A 35 -12.79 8.44 0.11
CA PRO A 35 -13.79 7.40 -0.03
C PRO A 35 -13.15 6.06 -0.35
N PHE A 36 -13.65 5.00 0.28
CA PHE A 36 -13.17 3.64 0.05
C PHE A 36 -13.81 3.06 -1.21
N ASP A 37 -12.98 2.78 -2.22
CA ASP A 37 -13.36 2.13 -3.47
C ASP A 37 -12.72 0.73 -3.54
N LYS A 38 -13.57 -0.31 -3.51
CA LYS A 38 -13.15 -1.72 -3.52
C LYS A 38 -12.52 -2.14 -4.83
N ASP A 39 -13.05 -1.65 -5.95
CA ASP A 39 -12.57 -2.02 -7.28
C ASP A 39 -11.19 -1.42 -7.52
N PHE A 40 -11.01 -0.17 -7.08
CA PHE A 40 -9.72 0.51 -7.13
C PHE A 40 -8.65 -0.21 -6.29
N VAL A 41 -8.97 -0.58 -5.05
CA VAL A 41 -8.02 -1.28 -4.17
C VAL A 41 -7.65 -2.65 -4.74
N SER A 42 -8.64 -3.40 -5.25
CA SER A 42 -8.40 -4.71 -5.86
C SER A 42 -7.49 -4.62 -7.09
N ALA A 43 -7.64 -3.59 -7.91
CA ALA A 43 -6.78 -3.33 -9.06
C ALA A 43 -5.37 -2.81 -8.70
N MET A 44 -5.22 -2.18 -7.52
CA MET A 44 -3.96 -1.68 -6.99
C MET A 44 -3.10 -2.78 -6.37
N ILE A 45 -3.69 -3.71 -5.62
CA ILE A 45 -3.01 -4.81 -4.92
C ILE A 45 -1.94 -5.52 -5.78
N PRO A 46 -2.20 -5.94 -7.03
CA PRO A 46 -1.20 -6.65 -7.84
C PRO A 46 -0.09 -5.74 -8.40
N LYS A 47 -0.26 -4.41 -8.37
CA LYS A 47 0.70 -3.44 -8.89
C LYS A 47 1.63 -2.88 -7.81
N LEU A 48 1.39 -3.23 -6.56
CA LEU A 48 2.14 -2.71 -5.43
C LEU A 48 3.39 -3.56 -5.16
N GLU A 49 4.51 -2.87 -5.00
CA GLU A 49 5.74 -3.45 -4.49
C GLU A 49 5.77 -3.31 -2.97
N TYR A 50 5.46 -4.40 -2.27
CA TYR A 50 5.30 -4.39 -0.81
C TYR A 50 6.59 -4.02 -0.05
N ASP A 51 7.76 -4.47 -0.52
CA ASP A 51 9.05 -4.15 0.11
C ASP A 51 9.34 -2.65 0.10
N ALA A 52 9.00 -1.97 -1.00
CA ALA A 52 9.17 -0.53 -1.13
C ALA A 52 8.18 0.23 -0.26
N LEU A 53 6.95 -0.27 -0.13
CA LEU A 53 5.92 0.31 0.73
C LEU A 53 6.30 0.21 2.21
N LEU A 54 6.80 -0.95 2.65
CA LEU A 54 7.25 -1.17 4.03
C LEU A 54 8.43 -0.26 4.39
N LYS A 55 9.39 -0.09 3.48
CA LYS A 55 10.51 0.86 3.67
C LYS A 55 10.01 2.30 3.81
N ALA A 56 9.14 2.74 2.91
CA ALA A 56 8.54 4.07 2.98
C ALA A 56 7.76 4.29 4.29
N LEU A 57 7.03 3.28 4.76
CA LEU A 57 6.33 3.32 6.06
C LEU A 57 7.30 3.42 7.24
N ALA A 58 8.39 2.68 7.22
CA ALA A 58 9.43 2.76 8.25
C ALA A 58 10.05 4.17 8.29
N GLU A 59 10.33 4.74 7.12
CA GLU A 59 10.89 6.10 7.00
C GLU A 59 9.93 7.16 7.52
N VAL A 60 8.64 7.09 7.18
CA VAL A 60 7.61 8.03 7.68
C VAL A 60 7.43 7.91 9.19
N ARG A 61 7.52 6.70 9.76
CA ARG A 61 7.39 6.46 11.20
C ARG A 61 8.52 7.09 12.03
N VAL A 62 9.72 7.22 11.45
CA VAL A 62 10.91 7.76 12.13
C VAL A 62 10.93 9.30 12.10
N CYS A 63 10.09 9.95 11.29
CA CYS A 63 10.08 11.41 11.19
C CYS A 63 9.66 12.08 12.52
N PRO A 64 10.51 12.92 13.14
CA PRO A 64 10.29 13.47 14.49
C PRO A 64 9.24 14.59 14.56
N ASN A 65 8.75 15.08 13.42
CA ASN A 65 7.83 16.22 13.33
C ASN A 65 6.36 15.82 13.18
N ILE A 66 5.96 14.71 13.81
CA ILE A 66 4.55 14.31 13.96
C ILE A 66 3.89 15.17 15.05
N ALA A 67 3.96 16.49 14.92
CA ALA A 67 3.51 17.46 15.93
C ALA A 67 1.98 17.64 15.96
N GLY A 68 1.22 16.60 15.65
CA GLY A 68 -0.25 16.61 15.60
C GLY A 68 -0.82 15.23 15.91
N SER A 69 -0.84 14.88 17.20
CA SER A 69 -1.68 13.90 17.90
C SER A 69 -1.94 12.48 17.38
N GLU A 70 -1.51 12.06 16.20
CA GLU A 70 -1.69 10.67 15.76
C GLU A 70 -0.40 10.15 15.13
N ALA A 71 0.43 9.50 15.93
CA ALA A 71 1.38 8.56 15.39
C ALA A 71 0.58 7.55 14.53
N LEU A 72 1.10 7.18 13.35
CA LEU A 72 0.51 6.13 12.53
C LEU A 72 0.11 4.96 13.45
N PRO A 73 -1.17 4.54 13.46
CA PRO A 73 -1.62 3.52 14.38
C PRO A 73 -0.70 2.30 14.28
N ALA A 74 -0.43 1.68 15.42
CA ALA A 74 0.26 0.39 15.43
C ALA A 74 -0.44 -0.52 14.41
N PHE A 75 0.34 -1.26 13.63
CA PHE A 75 -0.24 -2.17 12.66
C PHE A 75 -1.16 -3.11 13.44
N PRO A 76 -2.46 -3.20 13.11
CA PRO A 76 -3.33 -4.14 13.80
C PRO A 76 -2.74 -5.53 13.60
N GLU A 77 -2.70 -6.33 14.68
CA GLU A 77 -2.20 -7.69 14.60
C GLU A 77 -3.05 -8.46 13.58
N LEU A 78 -2.42 -8.88 12.49
CA LEU A 78 -3.08 -9.73 11.50
C LEU A 78 -3.45 -11.04 12.20
N PRO A 79 -4.67 -11.56 11.99
CA PRO A 79 -5.08 -12.84 12.56
C PRO A 79 -4.08 -13.92 12.15
N ALA A 80 -3.62 -14.73 13.11
CA ALA A 80 -2.60 -15.78 12.92
C ALA A 80 -2.96 -16.82 11.84
N SER A 81 -4.24 -16.88 11.46
CA SER A 81 -4.73 -17.63 10.32
C SER A 81 -5.90 -16.89 9.69
N VAL A 82 -5.88 -16.72 8.37
CA VAL A 82 -7.09 -16.39 7.61
C VAL A 82 -8.07 -17.56 7.79
N PRO A 83 -9.27 -17.35 8.36
CA PRO A 83 -10.20 -18.44 8.57
C PRO A 83 -10.60 -19.06 7.22
N ALA A 84 -10.68 -20.39 7.18
CA ALA A 84 -10.86 -21.17 5.96
C ALA A 84 -12.26 -21.02 5.30
N ASP A 85 -13.14 -20.23 5.91
CA ASP A 85 -14.50 -19.91 5.45
C ASP A 85 -14.54 -18.86 4.32
N HIS A 86 -13.37 -18.43 3.86
CA HIS A 86 -13.13 -17.68 2.63
C HIS A 86 -13.48 -18.48 1.33
N ALA A 87 -14.45 -19.39 1.38
CA ALA A 87 -15.00 -20.09 0.21
C ALA A 87 -15.99 -19.23 -0.61
N SER A 88 -16.44 -18.08 -0.09
CA SER A 88 -17.46 -17.24 -0.74
C SER A 88 -16.95 -16.15 -1.68
N TRP A 89 -15.65 -15.78 -1.64
CA TRP A 89 -15.03 -14.76 -2.52
C TRP A 89 -14.01 -15.37 -3.48
N ARG A 90 -13.85 -16.71 -3.50
CA ARG A 90 -13.09 -17.38 -4.55
C ARG A 90 -13.80 -17.10 -5.86
N ILE A 91 -13.16 -16.34 -6.73
CA ILE A 91 -13.50 -16.27 -8.15
C ILE A 91 -13.43 -17.71 -8.67
N ALA A 92 -14.59 -18.36 -8.78
CA ALA A 92 -14.71 -19.65 -9.45
C ALA A 92 -14.48 -19.38 -10.94
N VAL A 93 -13.26 -19.63 -11.42
CA VAL A 93 -12.96 -19.66 -12.85
C VAL A 93 -13.42 -21.02 -13.35
N GLU A 94 -14.70 -21.11 -13.71
CA GLU A 94 -15.27 -22.30 -14.33
C GLU A 94 -15.67 -21.96 -15.77
N GLY A 95 -14.74 -22.22 -16.68
CA GLY A 95 -14.83 -21.79 -18.09
C GLY A 95 -14.62 -20.27 -18.25
N ASN A 96 -14.41 -19.84 -19.50
CA ASN A 96 -14.02 -18.46 -19.90
C ASN A 96 -15.06 -17.35 -19.61
N ARG A 97 -15.76 -17.38 -18.47
CA ARG A 97 -16.71 -16.35 -18.08
C ARG A 97 -16.73 -16.20 -16.55
N CYS A 98 -16.13 -15.12 -16.05
CA CYS A 98 -16.27 -14.72 -14.65
C CYS A 98 -17.68 -14.16 -14.43
N ARG A 99 -18.48 -14.80 -13.58
CA ARG A 99 -19.77 -14.29 -13.11
C ARG A 99 -19.62 -13.89 -11.65
N ILE A 100 -20.00 -12.66 -11.32
CA ILE A 100 -20.14 -12.18 -9.93
C ILE A 100 -21.55 -12.56 -9.48
N ASN A 101 -21.70 -13.22 -8.33
CA ASN A 101 -22.97 -13.34 -7.63
C ASN A 101 -23.15 -12.14 -6.70
#